data_AF-A0A3A5AK60-F1
#
_entry.id   AF-A0A3A5AK60-F1
#
_cell.length_a   1.000
_cell.length_b   1.000
_cell.length_c   1.000
_cell.angle_alpha   90.00
_cell.angle_beta   90.00
_cell.angle_gamma   90.00
#
_symmetry.space_group_name_H-M   'P 1'
#
loop_
_entity.id
_entity.type
_entity.pdbx_description
1 polymer ?
#
loop_
_entity_poly.entity_id
_entity_poly.type
_entity_poly.pdbx_seq_one_letter_code
_entity_poly.pdbx_strand_id
1 'polypeptide(L)'
;MKGLFNKIKNLPTRRRFVISTICKDENAFETAIFEANFFYLPKSWSKPALVVLTETKDQAWDTHHLLAARLKKEYPIRVFQEYSCVA
;
A
#
# COMPACT_ATOMS: atom_id res chain seq x y z
N MET A 1 4.47 -1.68 -18.91
CA MET A 1 4.55 -0.94 -17.62
C MET A 1 4.59 -1.94 -16.47
N LYS A 2 5.66 -1.97 -15.67
CA LYS A 2 5.75 -2.86 -14.49
C LYS A 2 5.21 -2.10 -13.29
N GLY A 3 3.99 -2.42 -12.85
CA GLY A 3 3.51 -2.01 -11.53
C GLY A 3 4.30 -2.73 -10.43
N LEU A 4 4.42 -2.13 -9.24
CA LEU A 4 5.00 -2.80 -8.09
C LEU A 4 3.93 -3.55 -7.33
N PHE A 5 4.24 -4.75 -6.86
CA PHE A 5 3.33 -5.57 -6.08
C PHE A 5 4.10 -6.30 -4.98
N ASN A 6 3.78 -6.01 -3.72
CA ASN A 6 4.42 -6.66 -2.57
C ASN A 6 3.39 -7.30 -1.63
N LYS A 7 3.72 -8.50 -1.17
CA LYS A 7 3.00 -9.23 -0.13
C LYS A 7 3.66 -8.92 1.21
N ILE A 8 2.91 -8.35 2.15
CA ILE A 8 3.42 -7.92 3.44
C ILE A 8 2.73 -8.71 4.53
N LYS A 9 3.52 -9.32 5.41
CA LYS A 9 3.05 -9.83 6.69
C LYS A 9 3.45 -8.84 7.77
N ASN A 10 2.47 -8.22 8.41
CA ASN A 10 2.70 -7.35 9.55
C ASN A 10 3.13 -8.21 10.74
N LEU A 11 4.30 -7.95 11.31
CA LEU A 11 4.82 -8.75 12.42
C LEU A 11 4.03 -8.53 13.71
N PRO A 12 3.70 -7.29 14.14
CA PRO A 12 2.96 -7.04 15.37
C PRO A 12 1.56 -7.68 15.41
N THR A 13 0.78 -7.51 14.35
CA THR A 13 -0.64 -7.92 14.32
C THR A 13 -0.87 -9.24 13.59
N ARG A 14 0.16 -9.80 12.96
CA ARG A 14 0.10 -11.02 12.11
C ARG A 14 -0.85 -10.91 10.92
N ARG A 15 -1.46 -9.74 10.70
CA ARG A 15 -2.29 -9.43 9.53
C ARG A 15 -1.44 -9.42 8.27
N ARG A 16 -2.08 -9.72 7.15
CA ARG A 16 -1.45 -9.73 5.83
C ARG A 16 -2.02 -8.61 4.99
N PHE A 17 -1.16 -8.02 4.20
CA PHE A 17 -1.48 -6.92 3.32
C PHE A 17 -0.85 -7.17 1.95
N VAL A 18 -1.48 -6.59 0.96
CA VAL A 18 -0.98 -6.51 -0.41
C VAL A 18 -0.86 -5.04 -0.73
N ILE A 19 0.32 -4.61 -1.14
CA ILE A 19 0.53 -3.26 -1.65
C ILE A 19 0.75 -3.33 -3.15
N SER A 20 0.04 -2.49 -3.90
CA SER A 20 0.16 -2.39 -5.34
C SER A 20 0.34 -0.94 -5.75
N THR A 21 1.33 -0.67 -6.60
CA THR A 21 1.52 0.64 -7.22
C THR A 21 1.31 0.54 -8.71
N ILE A 22 0.36 1.32 -9.22
CA ILE A 22 -0.01 1.36 -10.64
C ILE A 22 0.11 2.78 -11.18
N CYS A 23 0.44 2.89 -12.46
CA CYS A 23 0.33 4.15 -13.20
C CYS A 23 -1.12 4.28 -13.67
N LYS A 24 -1.83 5.31 -13.23
CA LYS A 24 -3.22 5.58 -13.61
C LYS A 24 -3.31 6.49 -14.84
N ASP A 25 -2.41 7.47 -14.93
CA ASP A 25 -2.40 8.47 -15.99
C ASP A 25 -0.96 8.98 -16.24
N GLU A 26 -0.75 9.86 -17.23
CA GLU A 26 0.59 10.31 -17.68
C GLU A 26 1.49 10.80 -16.54
N ASN A 27 0.93 11.44 -15.51
CA ASN A 27 1.63 11.90 -14.30
C ASN A 27 0.86 11.55 -13.01
N ALA A 28 0.17 10.41 -12.98
CA ALA A 28 -0.56 10.00 -11.78
C ALA A 28 -0.29 8.53 -11.45
N PHE A 29 0.33 8.31 -10.29
CA PHE A 29 0.64 6.99 -9.76
C PHE A 29 -0.15 6.75 -8.48
N GLU A 30 -0.80 5.61 -8.42
CA GLU A 30 -1.62 5.20 -7.28
C GLU A 30 -0.94 4.04 -6.56
N THR A 31 -0.66 4.23 -5.27
CA THR A 31 -0.22 3.16 -4.36
C THR A 31 -1.39 2.78 -3.46
N ALA A 32 -1.96 1.61 -3.68
CA ALA A 32 -3.06 1.06 -2.91
C ALA A 32 -2.59 -0.07 -2.00
N ILE A 33 -3.13 -0.13 -0.78
CA ILE A 33 -2.91 -1.22 0.18
C ILE A 33 -4.23 -1.92 0.43
N PHE A 34 -4.22 -3.24 0.29
CA PHE A 34 -5.36 -4.11 0.54
C PHE A 34 -5.08 -5.00 1.73
N GLU A 35 -6.05 -5.14 2.62
CA GLU A 35 -5.99 -6.21 3.61
C GLU A 35 -6.22 -7.56 2.92
N ALA A 36 -5.35 -8.52 3.21
CA ALA A 36 -5.36 -9.82 2.58
C ALA A 36 -5.59 -10.95 3.59
N ASN A 37 -6.11 -12.06 3.09
CA ASN A 37 -6.26 -13.29 3.85
C ASN A 37 -4.92 -14.05 3.99
N PHE A 38 -4.98 -15.26 4.55
CA PHE A 38 -3.80 -16.11 4.75
C PHE A 38 -2.99 -16.38 3.47
N PHE A 39 -3.65 -16.48 2.33
CA PHE A 39 -3.07 -16.74 1.01
C PHE A 39 -2.63 -15.46 0.27
N TYR A 40 -2.68 -14.30 0.92
CA TYR A 40 -2.45 -12.99 0.30
C TYR A 40 -3.45 -12.64 -0.81
N LEU A 41 -4.69 -13.12 -0.70
CA LEU A 41 -5.78 -12.64 -1.54
C LEU A 41 -6.45 -11.45 -0.84
N PRO A 42 -6.55 -10.28 -1.51
CA PRO A 42 -7.31 -9.15 -1.00
C PRO A 42 -8.73 -9.56 -0.59
N LYS A 43 -9.18 -9.10 0.58
CA LYS A 43 -10.58 -9.30 1.00
C LYS A 43 -11.57 -8.62 0.04
N SER A 44 -11.16 -7.49 -0.53
CA SER A 44 -11.85 -6.79 -1.60
C SER A 44 -10.84 -6.06 -2.47
N TRP A 45 -10.97 -6.19 -3.79
CA TRP A 45 -10.17 -5.44 -4.75
C TRP A 45 -10.70 -4.03 -5.01
N SER A 46 -11.96 -3.77 -4.67
CA SER A 46 -12.61 -2.46 -4.85
C SER A 46 -12.57 -1.58 -3.60
N LYS A 47 -12.13 -2.13 -2.45
CA LYS A 47 -12.05 -1.41 -1.18
C LYS A 47 -10.64 -1.50 -0.60
N PRO A 48 -9.70 -0.70 -1.11
CA PRO A 48 -8.38 -0.58 -0.49
C PRO A 48 -8.50 -0.03 0.93
N ALA A 49 -7.62 -0.49 1.82
CA ALA A 49 -7.48 0.00 3.18
C ALA A 49 -6.77 1.36 3.24
N LEU A 50 -5.91 1.64 2.26
CA LEU A 50 -5.25 2.93 2.08
C LEU A 50 -4.97 3.14 0.58
N VAL A 51 -5.12 4.37 0.12
CA VAL A 51 -4.72 4.81 -1.22
C VAL A 51 -3.87 6.07 -1.07
N VAL A 52 -2.72 6.09 -1.73
CA VAL A 52 -1.83 7.26 -1.80
C VAL A 52 -1.59 7.57 -3.26
N LEU A 53 -1.88 8.80 -3.65
CA LEU A 53 -1.62 9.32 -4.99
C LEU A 53 -0.31 10.08 -4.99
N THR A 54 0.46 9.92 -6.07
CA THR A 54 1.76 10.55 -6.29
C THR A 54 1.87 10.99 -7.73
N GLU A 55 2.57 12.09 -7.98
CA GLU A 55 2.64 12.70 -9.31
C GLU A 55 3.80 12.13 -10.14
N THR A 56 4.85 11.66 -9.48
CA THR A 56 6.03 11.10 -10.15
C THR A 56 6.24 9.64 -9.82
N LYS A 57 6.83 8.93 -10.78
CA LYS A 57 7.15 7.50 -10.65
C LYS A 57 8.08 7.23 -9.47
N ASP A 58 9.07 8.09 -9.26
CA ASP A 58 10.06 7.92 -8.20
C ASP A 58 9.40 8.11 -6.83
N GLN A 59 8.55 9.13 -6.66
CA GLN A 59 7.74 9.29 -5.45
C GLN A 59 6.85 8.07 -5.20
N ALA A 60 6.25 7.51 -6.25
CA ALA A 60 5.39 6.34 -6.14
C ALA A 60 6.18 5.11 -5.64
N TRP A 61 7.40 4.92 -6.15
CA TRP A 61 8.29 3.83 -5.74
C TRP A 61 8.79 4.02 -4.31
N ASP A 62 9.24 5.22 -3.95
CA ASP A 62 9.67 5.53 -2.59
C ASP A 62 8.53 5.34 -1.61
N THR A 63 7.33 5.82 -1.95
CA THR A 63 6.11 5.63 -1.16
C THR A 63 5.77 4.15 -1.00
N HIS A 64 5.85 3.36 -2.07
CA HIS A 64 5.63 1.92 -2.02
C HIS A 64 6.59 1.22 -1.05
N HIS A 65 7.90 1.47 -1.19
CA HIS A 65 8.92 0.84 -0.38
C HIS A 65 8.83 1.27 1.09
N LEU A 66 8.58 2.56 1.34
CA LEU A 66 8.38 3.12 2.66
C LEU A 66 7.16 2.47 3.34
N LEU A 67 5.99 2.49 2.69
CA LEU A 67 4.78 1.87 3.22
C LEU A 67 4.97 0.37 3.47
N ALA A 68 5.65 -0.35 2.57
CA ALA A 68 5.92 -1.76 2.75
C ALA A 68 6.80 -2.04 3.97
N ALA A 69 7.84 -1.23 4.19
CA ALA A 69 8.73 -1.34 5.34
C ALA A 69 8.00 -1.02 6.65
N ARG A 70 7.22 0.08 6.67
CA ARG A 70 6.44 0.52 7.83
C ARG A 70 5.35 -0.50 8.18
N LEU A 71 4.57 -0.96 7.20
CA LEU A 71 3.54 -1.99 7.40
C LEU A 71 4.09 -3.34 7.85
N LYS A 72 5.39 -3.60 7.73
CA LYS A 72 5.98 -4.82 8.29
C LYS A 72 6.22 -4.70 9.80
N LYS A 73 6.56 -3.50 10.28
CA LYS A 73 7.09 -3.25 11.63
C LYS A 73 6.13 -2.51 12.56
N GLU A 74 5.30 -1.63 12.03
CA GLU A 74 4.42 -0.74 12.79
C GLU A 74 2.99 -1.26 12.88
N TYR A 75 2.19 -0.70 13.79
CA TYR A 75 0.75 -1.00 13.85
C TYR A 75 0.06 -0.39 12.61
N PRO A 76 -0.64 -1.20 11.79
CA PRO A 76 -1.22 -0.73 10.53
C PRO A 76 -2.15 0.47 10.68
N ILE A 77 -2.92 0.53 11.77
CA ILE A 77 -3.86 1.62 12.02
C ILE A 77 -3.17 2.99 12.13
N ARG A 78 -1.98 3.02 12.75
CA ARG A 78 -1.19 4.25 12.89
C ARG A 78 -0.68 4.72 11.54
N VAL A 79 -0.14 3.78 10.75
CA VAL A 79 0.30 4.06 9.38
C VAL A 79 -0.87 4.59 8.57
N PHE A 80 -2.03 3.92 8.58
CA PHE A 80 -3.17 4.36 7.79
C PHE A 80 -3.70 5.74 8.21
N GLN A 81 -3.72 6.05 9.51
CA GLN A 81 -4.13 7.38 10.00
C GLN A 81 -3.20 8.49 9.49
N GLU A 82 -1.88 8.29 9.53
CA GLU A 82 -0.91 9.29 9.08
C GLU A 82 -1.09 9.63 7.60
N TYR A 83 -1.36 8.64 6.74
CA TYR A 83 -1.57 8.87 5.31
C TYR A 83 -3.02 9.23 4.94
N SER A 84 -3.99 9.02 5.83
CA SER A 84 -5.39 9.44 5.61
C SER A 84 -5.65 10.89 6.06
N CYS A 85 -4.88 11.42 7.02
CA CYS A 85 -5.00 12.82 7.48
C CYS A 85 -4.32 13.84 6.56
N VAL A 86 -3.57 13.39 5.55
CA VAL A 86 -2.84 14.26 4.60
C VAL A 86 -3.58 14.35 3.25
N ALA A 87 -4.80 13.80 3.16
CA ALA A 87 -5.65 13.84 1.97
C ALA A 87 -6.61 15.05 1.99
#